data_AF-A0A9W4X4H8-F1
#
_entry.id   AF-A0A9W4X4H8-F1
#
_cell.length_a   1.000
_cell.length_b   1.000
_cell.length_c   1.000
_cell.angle_alpha   90.00
_cell.angle_beta   90.00
_cell.angle_gamma   90.00
#
_symmetry.space_group_name_H-M   'P 1'
#
loop_
_entity.id
_entity.type
_entity.pdbx_description
1 polymer ?
#
loop_
_entity_poly.entity_id
_entity_poly.type
_entity_poly.pdbx_seq_one_letter_code
_entity_poly.pdbx_strand_id
1 'polypeptide(L)'
;MKKPNKALNKKVKELCDSFSFFIEESEENYFRIFTGHIDGLTLFLSIEEHKVSFYFLVRTHDVVYHGDRSDIHIVLSLMLAAFLKIKAKISCSLFDIPHPAVDDEIWGRYIYPEQYKDSSSDNAAFIENLLLVLFEWRQSFWDLIGCPCRECLERENITNNRDHHHIESNLADYTASLSHYNMGSRTRPPYSFVYDIDNDVTIIKSKKLIAYLRVIISLFNYSPQKITGINGDILIDSYIYNFCGYKSLKKIEKIYKIVSSHKNDEINHFIVLENFIINVKEDYIIAKSVSSGINAFKEEKELIRQRHNLESSVLFPIPVFEWIINPCPAQFELLIKNLLERDVKVKRVRIAAPTNQGDKGRDLIIEWETIDKNHGFNGAVPPAQIIKVVGQCKAGNASVGKSKVQDIRDTIEHHDADGFFLAVSTQITYPLTETLEKLNQNFGLTGGTATI
;
A
#
# COMPACT_ATOMS: atom_id res chain seq x y z
N MET A 1 -24.68 -29.51 -9.32
CA MET A 1 -23.68 -28.56 -8.80
C MET A 1 -23.21 -29.06 -7.44
N LYS A 2 -21.97 -29.56 -7.34
CA LYS A 2 -21.43 -30.13 -6.08
C LYS A 2 -20.88 -28.99 -5.21
N LYS A 3 -21.22 -29.04 -3.91
CA LYS A 3 -20.83 -28.13 -2.81
C LYS A 3 -19.32 -27.81 -2.82
N PRO A 4 -18.86 -26.63 -3.29
CA PRO A 4 -17.44 -26.25 -3.24
C PRO A 4 -16.91 -26.18 -1.80
N ASN A 5 -17.76 -25.90 -0.80
CA ASN A 5 -17.34 -25.76 0.60
C ASN A 5 -16.91 -27.04 1.31
N LYS A 6 -17.47 -28.21 0.97
CA LYS A 6 -17.15 -29.44 1.74
C LYS A 6 -15.70 -29.89 1.56
N ALA A 7 -15.13 -29.70 0.38
CA ALA A 7 -13.74 -30.07 0.10
C ALA A 7 -12.76 -29.13 0.81
N LEU A 8 -13.06 -27.82 0.82
CA LEU A 8 -12.26 -26.83 1.51
C LEU A 8 -12.28 -27.04 3.03
N ASN A 9 -13.46 -27.24 3.63
CA ASN A 9 -13.56 -27.51 5.08
C ASN A 9 -12.78 -28.77 5.48
N LYS A 10 -12.84 -29.82 4.65
CA LYS A 10 -12.04 -31.03 4.89
C LYS A 10 -10.55 -30.73 4.84
N LYS A 11 -10.09 -29.98 3.84
CA LYS A 11 -8.68 -29.60 3.68
C LYS A 11 -8.17 -28.74 4.84
N VAL A 12 -8.94 -27.73 5.25
CA VAL A 12 -8.61 -26.88 6.42
C VAL A 12 -8.50 -27.74 7.67
N LYS A 13 -9.41 -28.68 7.87
CA LYS A 13 -9.35 -29.61 9.01
C LYS A 13 -8.11 -30.50 8.97
N GLU A 14 -7.81 -31.13 7.82
CA GLU A 14 -6.62 -31.96 7.64
C GLU A 14 -5.32 -31.17 7.91
N LEU A 15 -5.25 -29.91 7.49
CA LEU A 15 -4.11 -29.03 7.77
C LEU A 15 -4.03 -28.59 9.23
N CYS A 16 -5.16 -28.27 9.87
CA CYS A 16 -5.15 -27.93 11.29
C CYS A 16 -4.70 -29.12 12.15
N ASP A 17 -5.20 -30.33 11.84
CA ASP A 17 -4.81 -31.56 12.52
C ASP A 17 -3.29 -31.82 12.35
N SER A 18 -2.73 -31.60 11.15
CA SER A 18 -1.30 -31.82 10.90
C SER A 18 -0.40 -30.78 11.59
N PHE A 19 -0.87 -29.55 11.73
CA PHE A 19 -0.14 -28.47 12.42
C PHE A 19 -0.44 -28.36 13.92
N SER A 20 -1.28 -29.27 14.45
CA SER A 20 -1.75 -29.23 15.85
C SER A 20 -2.45 -27.91 16.21
N PHE A 21 -3.26 -27.38 15.28
CA PHE A 21 -4.17 -26.26 15.51
C PHE A 21 -5.57 -26.78 15.82
N PHE A 22 -6.31 -26.05 16.66
CA PHE A 22 -7.64 -26.42 17.12
C PHE A 22 -8.69 -25.57 16.40
N ILE A 23 -9.61 -26.21 15.69
CA ILE A 23 -10.79 -25.53 15.13
C ILE A 23 -11.82 -25.38 16.25
N GLU A 24 -11.98 -24.17 16.79
CA GLU A 24 -12.96 -23.85 17.83
C GLU A 24 -14.37 -23.73 17.25
N GLU A 25 -14.47 -23.22 16.02
CA GLU A 25 -15.73 -22.99 15.31
C GLU A 25 -15.53 -23.20 13.81
N SER A 26 -16.48 -23.89 13.17
CA SER A 26 -16.49 -24.10 11.72
C SER A 26 -17.93 -24.05 11.22
N GLU A 27 -18.22 -22.99 10.47
CA GLU A 27 -19.47 -22.80 9.76
C GLU A 27 -19.24 -22.96 8.24
N GLU A 28 -20.27 -22.71 7.43
CA GLU A 28 -20.18 -22.93 5.98
C GLU A 28 -19.07 -22.12 5.31
N ASN A 29 -18.83 -20.88 5.75
CA ASN A 29 -17.85 -19.96 5.16
C ASN A 29 -16.90 -19.33 6.19
N TYR A 30 -16.88 -19.85 7.42
CA TYR A 30 -16.17 -19.21 8.52
C TYR A 30 -15.46 -20.26 9.37
N PHE A 31 -14.24 -19.91 9.79
CA PHE A 31 -13.44 -20.70 10.71
C PHE A 31 -12.86 -19.83 11.81
N ARG A 32 -12.89 -20.37 13.01
CA ARG A 32 -12.13 -19.87 14.15
C ARG A 32 -11.11 -20.92 14.55
N ILE A 33 -9.84 -20.62 14.32
CA ILE A 33 -8.73 -21.57 14.47
C ILE A 33 -7.80 -21.06 15.56
N PHE A 34 -7.75 -21.76 16.68
CA PHE A 34 -6.84 -21.48 17.79
C PHE A 34 -5.55 -22.28 17.63
N THR A 35 -4.41 -21.59 17.65
CA THR A 35 -3.12 -22.25 17.45
C THR A 35 -2.62 -22.90 18.76
N GLY A 36 -2.88 -22.31 19.92
CA GLY A 36 -2.57 -22.92 21.22
C GLY A 36 -2.33 -21.91 22.35
N HIS A 37 -2.21 -22.42 23.58
CA HIS A 37 -2.13 -21.59 24.79
C HIS A 37 -0.83 -20.80 24.94
N ILE A 38 0.25 -21.26 24.30
CA ILE A 38 1.59 -20.66 24.40
C ILE A 38 1.62 -19.27 23.75
N ASP A 39 1.07 -19.16 22.54
CA ASP A 39 0.99 -17.92 21.78
C ASP A 39 -0.36 -17.23 21.95
N GLY A 40 -1.38 -17.95 22.42
CA GLY A 40 -2.72 -17.40 22.63
C GLY A 40 -3.33 -16.85 21.33
N LEU A 41 -2.92 -17.37 20.18
CA LEU A 41 -3.26 -16.83 18.88
C LEU A 41 -4.50 -17.54 18.31
N THR A 42 -5.48 -16.76 17.90
CA THR A 42 -6.67 -17.23 17.18
C THR A 42 -6.72 -16.56 15.81
N LEU A 43 -6.81 -17.36 14.75
CA LEU A 43 -7.10 -16.93 13.39
C LEU A 43 -8.61 -16.98 13.16
N PHE A 44 -9.17 -15.88 12.71
CA PHE A 44 -10.54 -15.76 12.22
C PHE A 44 -10.48 -15.69 10.70
N LEU A 45 -11.20 -16.58 10.03
CA LEU A 45 -11.16 -16.71 8.58
C LEU A 45 -12.57 -16.73 8.03
N SER A 46 -12.90 -15.81 7.13
CA SER A 46 -14.17 -15.74 6.42
C SER A 46 -13.94 -15.84 4.92
N ILE A 47 -14.81 -16.57 4.23
CA ILE A 47 -14.75 -16.78 2.79
C ILE A 47 -16.05 -16.23 2.18
N GLU A 48 -15.96 -15.10 1.51
CA GLU A 48 -17.11 -14.46 0.85
C GLU A 48 -16.91 -14.49 -0.66
N GLU A 49 -17.82 -15.16 -1.37
CA GLU A 49 -17.77 -15.39 -2.81
C GLU A 49 -16.45 -16.06 -3.26
N HIS A 50 -15.49 -15.24 -3.67
CA HIS A 50 -14.16 -15.62 -4.14
C HIS A 50 -13.04 -14.97 -3.33
N LYS A 51 -13.32 -14.27 -2.23
CA LYS A 51 -12.29 -13.59 -1.43
C LYS A 51 -12.17 -14.18 -0.03
N VAL A 52 -10.94 -14.26 0.45
CA VAL A 52 -10.61 -14.62 1.83
C VAL A 52 -10.35 -13.33 2.61
N SER A 53 -11.11 -13.16 3.69
CA SER A 53 -10.90 -12.14 4.70
C SER A 53 -10.46 -12.83 5.99
N PHE A 54 -9.44 -12.31 6.65
CA PHE A 54 -8.94 -12.92 7.88
C PHE A 54 -8.34 -11.87 8.80
N TYR A 55 -8.31 -12.19 10.09
CA TYR A 55 -7.61 -11.40 11.10
C TYR A 55 -7.21 -12.32 12.26
N PHE A 56 -6.36 -11.80 13.13
CA PHE A 56 -5.89 -12.54 14.29
C PHE A 56 -6.26 -11.85 15.60
N LEU A 57 -6.42 -12.64 16.65
CA LEU A 57 -6.46 -12.21 18.02
C LEU A 57 -5.30 -12.84 18.77
N VAL A 58 -4.50 -12.03 19.44
CA VAL A 58 -3.53 -12.47 20.45
C VAL A 58 -4.16 -12.25 21.82
N ARG A 59 -4.46 -13.35 22.50
CA ARG A 59 -4.98 -13.38 23.86
C ARG A 59 -4.49 -14.61 24.60
N THR A 60 -3.44 -14.41 25.39
CA THR A 60 -2.81 -15.46 26.18
C THR A 60 -3.61 -15.76 27.45
N HIS A 61 -3.42 -16.95 28.03
CA HIS A 61 -4.18 -17.44 29.18
C HIS A 61 -3.29 -17.60 30.41
N ASP A 62 -3.91 -17.51 31.58
CA ASP A 62 -3.29 -17.71 32.90
C ASP A 62 -2.71 -19.11 33.10
N VAL A 63 -3.10 -20.07 32.26
CA VAL A 63 -2.51 -21.40 32.15
C VAL A 63 -1.00 -21.36 31.83
N VAL A 64 -0.55 -20.35 31.05
CA VAL A 64 0.87 -20.21 30.64
C VAL A 64 1.51 -18.96 31.25
N TYR A 65 0.76 -17.85 31.35
CA TYR A 65 1.27 -16.58 31.83
C TYR A 65 0.38 -16.03 32.94
N HIS A 66 0.90 -15.99 34.16
CA HIS A 66 0.16 -15.46 35.31
C HIS A 66 0.17 -13.92 35.33
N GLY A 67 -0.90 -13.33 35.87
CA GLY A 67 -1.04 -11.89 36.10
C GLY A 67 -1.38 -11.07 34.84
N ASP A 68 -0.98 -9.79 34.87
CA ASP A 68 -1.11 -8.87 33.73
C ASP A 68 -0.25 -9.37 32.56
N ARG A 69 -0.90 -9.52 31.40
CA ARG A 69 -0.36 -10.07 30.16
C ARG A 69 -0.21 -9.04 29.03
N SER A 70 -0.35 -7.76 29.34
CA SER A 70 -0.23 -6.67 28.36
C SER A 70 1.09 -6.73 27.59
N ASP A 71 2.18 -6.96 28.32
CA ASP A 71 3.53 -7.08 27.79
C ASP A 71 3.64 -8.20 26.74
N ILE A 72 3.17 -9.41 27.08
CA ILE A 72 3.27 -10.56 26.17
C ILE A 72 2.32 -10.44 24.98
N HIS A 73 1.14 -9.82 25.15
CA HIS A 73 0.23 -9.52 24.04
C HIS A 73 0.89 -8.55 23.03
N ILE A 74 1.56 -7.50 23.51
CA ILE A 74 2.29 -6.57 22.65
C ILE A 74 3.48 -7.27 21.97
N VAL A 75 4.29 -8.03 22.71
CA VAL A 75 5.46 -8.70 22.15
C VAL A 75 5.05 -9.70 21.07
N LEU A 76 4.11 -10.61 21.34
CA LEU A 76 3.70 -11.64 20.39
C LEU A 76 3.07 -11.03 19.13
N SER A 77 2.21 -10.02 19.29
CA SER A 77 1.58 -9.34 18.16
C SER A 77 2.59 -8.61 17.27
N LEU A 78 3.57 -7.92 17.85
CA LEU A 78 4.64 -7.27 17.10
C LEU A 78 5.51 -8.28 16.35
N MET A 79 5.89 -9.39 16.99
CA MET A 79 6.73 -10.42 16.37
C MET A 79 6.01 -11.12 15.22
N LEU A 80 4.73 -11.47 15.42
CA LEU A 80 3.92 -12.08 14.37
C LEU A 80 3.69 -11.11 13.20
N ALA A 81 3.31 -9.85 13.46
CA ALA A 81 3.10 -8.87 12.40
C ALA A 81 4.39 -8.57 11.61
N ALA A 82 5.54 -8.49 12.29
CA ALA A 82 6.83 -8.38 11.64
C ALA A 82 7.14 -9.59 10.75
N PHE A 83 6.88 -10.80 11.23
CA PHE A 83 7.06 -12.03 10.45
C PHE A 83 6.15 -12.09 9.23
N LEU A 84 4.85 -11.77 9.40
CA LEU A 84 3.88 -11.68 8.30
C LEU A 84 4.31 -10.67 7.25
N LYS A 85 4.80 -9.50 7.67
CA LYS A 85 5.32 -8.46 6.78
C LYS A 85 6.53 -8.96 5.98
N ILE A 86 7.50 -9.56 6.65
CA ILE A 86 8.78 -9.96 6.07
C ILE A 86 8.62 -11.16 5.13
N LYS A 87 8.01 -12.24 5.64
CA LYS A 87 7.91 -13.53 4.95
C LYS A 87 6.70 -13.61 4.03
N ALA A 88 5.51 -13.32 4.58
CA ALA A 88 4.25 -13.56 3.88
C ALA A 88 3.81 -12.39 3.01
N LYS A 89 4.51 -11.25 3.09
CA LYS A 89 4.16 -9.99 2.41
C LYS A 89 2.75 -9.53 2.79
N ILE A 90 2.41 -9.65 4.08
CA ILE A 90 1.15 -9.18 4.64
C ILE A 90 1.45 -8.04 5.60
N SER A 91 0.95 -6.85 5.31
CA SER A 91 1.06 -5.70 6.22
C SER A 91 -0.22 -5.54 7.02
N CYS A 92 -0.04 -5.38 8.33
CA CYS A 92 -1.12 -5.42 9.31
C CYS A 92 -1.21 -4.12 10.09
N SER A 93 -2.42 -3.81 10.54
CA SER A 93 -2.67 -2.92 11.67
C SER A 93 -2.78 -3.71 12.97
N LEU A 94 -2.34 -3.10 14.07
CA LEU A 94 -2.43 -3.65 15.42
C LEU A 94 -3.37 -2.82 16.28
N PHE A 95 -4.33 -3.46 16.94
CA PHE A 95 -5.31 -2.76 17.79
C PHE A 95 -5.37 -3.38 19.18
N ASP A 96 -5.18 -2.56 20.20
CA ASP A 96 -5.25 -2.99 21.60
C ASP A 96 -6.71 -3.14 22.03
N ILE A 97 -6.98 -4.22 22.78
CA ILE A 97 -8.27 -4.46 23.42
C ILE A 97 -8.08 -4.09 24.89
N PRO A 98 -8.69 -3.01 25.38
CA PRO A 98 -8.55 -2.61 26.78
C PRO A 98 -9.20 -3.65 27.70
N HIS A 99 -8.64 -3.83 28.90
CA HIS A 99 -9.23 -4.68 29.92
C HIS A 99 -10.52 -4.03 30.43
N PRO A 100 -11.65 -4.78 30.49
CA PRO A 100 -12.95 -4.22 30.86
C PRO A 100 -13.07 -3.77 32.33
N ALA A 101 -12.01 -3.88 33.13
CA ALA A 101 -12.07 -3.72 34.59
C ALA A 101 -10.77 -3.22 35.23
N VAL A 102 -9.66 -3.25 34.49
CA VAL A 102 -8.36 -2.75 34.95
C VAL A 102 -7.93 -1.71 33.93
N ASP A 103 -7.90 -0.44 34.34
CA ASP A 103 -7.44 0.63 33.47
C ASP A 103 -5.97 0.38 33.06
N ASP A 104 -5.62 0.76 31.84
CA ASP A 104 -4.27 0.64 31.25
C ASP A 104 -3.71 -0.80 31.08
N GLU A 105 -4.51 -1.84 31.36
CA GLU A 105 -4.21 -3.23 31.01
C GLU A 105 -4.75 -3.58 29.60
N ILE A 106 -3.94 -4.26 28.81
CA ILE A 106 -4.30 -4.77 27.48
C ILE A 106 -4.73 -6.23 27.61
N TRP A 107 -6.03 -6.45 27.48
CA TRP A 107 -6.69 -7.75 27.55
C TRP A 107 -6.39 -8.66 26.37
N GLY A 108 -6.06 -8.08 25.23
CA GLY A 108 -5.67 -8.79 24.01
C GLY A 108 -5.37 -7.82 22.89
N ARG A 109 -4.96 -8.33 21.74
CA ARG A 109 -4.63 -7.50 20.58
C ARG A 109 -5.13 -8.10 19.28
N TYR A 110 -5.80 -7.29 18.46
CA TYR A 110 -6.08 -7.67 17.09
C TYR A 110 -4.89 -7.40 16.19
N ILE A 111 -4.64 -8.31 15.25
CA ILE A 111 -3.74 -8.13 14.11
C ILE A 111 -4.59 -8.21 12.86
N TYR A 112 -4.78 -7.08 12.19
CA TYR A 112 -5.69 -6.93 11.06
C TYR A 112 -4.90 -6.70 9.77
N PRO A 113 -4.88 -7.65 8.82
CA PRO A 113 -4.26 -7.49 7.51
C PRO A 113 -4.98 -6.40 6.68
N GLU A 114 -4.25 -5.38 6.22
CA GLU A 114 -4.83 -4.37 5.28
C GLU A 114 -4.25 -4.46 3.88
N GLN A 115 -3.00 -4.92 3.74
CA GLN A 115 -2.35 -5.13 2.45
C GLN A 115 -1.83 -6.57 2.36
N TYR A 116 -2.43 -7.37 1.49
CA TYR A 116 -2.04 -8.75 1.18
C TYR A 116 -2.41 -9.09 -0.26
N LYS A 117 -1.78 -10.13 -0.83
CA LYS A 117 -2.06 -10.58 -2.20
C LYS A 117 -3.52 -11.01 -2.32
N ASP A 118 -4.18 -10.59 -3.40
CA ASP A 118 -5.55 -11.01 -3.69
C ASP A 118 -5.66 -12.54 -3.74
N SER A 119 -6.64 -13.09 -3.02
CA SER A 119 -6.92 -14.53 -2.96
C SER A 119 -7.85 -14.99 -4.08
N SER A 120 -8.42 -14.05 -4.86
CA SER A 120 -9.49 -14.30 -5.84
C SER A 120 -9.23 -15.40 -6.86
N SER A 121 -7.96 -15.68 -7.16
CA SER A 121 -7.56 -16.72 -8.10
C SER A 121 -7.60 -18.14 -7.52
N ASP A 122 -7.32 -18.32 -6.21
CA ASP A 122 -7.28 -19.63 -5.55
C ASP A 122 -7.33 -19.49 -4.01
N ASN A 123 -8.55 -19.54 -3.46
CA ASN A 123 -8.76 -19.46 -2.02
C ASN A 123 -8.14 -20.65 -1.26
N ALA A 124 -8.15 -21.85 -1.84
CA ALA A 124 -7.68 -23.04 -1.15
C ALA A 124 -6.15 -23.00 -0.96
N ALA A 125 -5.41 -22.61 -2.00
CA ALA A 125 -3.97 -22.42 -1.92
C ALA A 125 -3.60 -21.24 -1.00
N PHE A 126 -4.38 -20.15 -1.03
CA PHE A 126 -4.16 -19.02 -0.13
C PHE A 126 -4.29 -19.42 1.34
N ILE A 127 -5.37 -20.13 1.70
CA ILE A 127 -5.62 -20.57 3.07
C ILE A 127 -4.54 -21.58 3.52
N GLU A 128 -4.17 -22.51 2.66
CA GLU A 128 -3.09 -23.48 2.94
C GLU A 128 -1.77 -22.77 3.23
N ASN A 129 -1.38 -21.81 2.38
CA ASN A 129 -0.17 -21.02 2.59
C ASN A 129 -0.24 -20.19 3.87
N LEU A 130 -1.41 -19.60 4.20
CA LEU A 130 -1.60 -18.85 5.43
C LEU A 130 -1.39 -19.73 6.67
N LEU A 131 -2.00 -20.92 6.71
CA LEU A 131 -1.84 -21.86 7.82
C LEU A 131 -0.39 -22.36 7.94
N LEU A 132 0.27 -22.63 6.81
CA LEU A 132 1.68 -23.00 6.79
C LEU A 132 2.57 -21.88 7.33
N VAL A 133 2.35 -20.63 6.92
CA VAL A 133 3.07 -19.46 7.43
C VAL A 133 2.93 -19.34 8.95
N LEU A 134 1.73 -19.57 9.50
CA LEU A 134 1.51 -19.55 10.94
C LEU A 134 2.26 -20.67 11.65
N PHE A 135 2.23 -21.88 11.08
CA PHE A 135 2.98 -23.00 11.63
C PHE A 135 4.48 -22.71 11.66
N GLU A 136 5.04 -22.22 10.56
CA GLU A 136 6.45 -21.86 10.45
C GLU A 136 6.83 -20.70 11.38
N TRP A 137 5.96 -19.70 11.56
CA TRP A 137 6.16 -18.64 12.54
C TRP A 137 6.30 -19.24 13.94
N ARG A 138 5.35 -20.08 14.36
CA ARG A 138 5.34 -20.68 15.69
C ARG A 138 6.59 -21.51 15.94
N GLN A 139 6.95 -22.40 15.02
CA GLN A 139 8.15 -23.22 15.14
C GLN A 139 9.40 -22.34 15.22
N SER A 140 9.62 -21.46 14.24
CA SER A 140 10.81 -20.62 14.21
C SER A 140 10.93 -19.66 15.39
N PHE A 141 9.82 -19.12 15.89
CA PHE A 141 9.82 -18.22 17.04
C PHE A 141 10.12 -18.98 18.33
N TRP A 142 9.38 -20.05 18.62
CA TRP A 142 9.54 -20.77 19.88
C TRP A 142 10.80 -21.63 19.94
N ASP A 143 11.36 -22.08 18.81
CA ASP A 143 12.64 -22.77 18.79
C ASP A 143 13.79 -21.84 19.20
N LEU A 144 13.75 -20.58 18.75
CA LEU A 144 14.81 -19.61 19.05
C LEU A 144 14.65 -18.96 20.43
N ILE A 145 13.42 -18.58 20.77
CA ILE A 145 13.10 -17.91 22.03
C ILE A 145 13.04 -18.91 23.20
N GLY A 146 12.61 -20.13 22.90
CA GLY A 146 12.35 -21.25 23.80
C GLY A 146 10.90 -21.31 24.30
N CYS A 147 10.43 -22.53 24.49
CA CYS A 147 9.05 -22.84 24.85
C CYS A 147 8.72 -22.45 26.32
N PRO A 148 7.65 -21.68 26.58
CA PRO A 148 7.22 -21.31 27.93
C PRO A 148 6.25 -22.31 28.56
N CYS A 149 6.08 -23.52 27.99
CA CYS A 149 5.20 -24.51 28.59
C CYS A 149 5.74 -24.99 29.95
N ARG A 150 4.83 -25.42 30.82
CA ARG A 150 5.15 -25.86 32.18
C ARG A 150 6.26 -26.92 32.23
N GLU A 151 6.19 -27.93 31.38
CA GLU A 151 7.20 -29.00 31.31
C GLU A 151 8.59 -28.45 30.96
N CYS A 152 8.69 -27.51 30.02
CA CYS A 152 9.98 -26.90 29.66
C CYS A 152 10.50 -26.01 30.78
N LEU A 153 9.63 -25.23 31.43
CA LEU A 153 10.00 -24.37 32.55
C LEU A 153 10.47 -25.17 33.77
N GLU A 154 9.77 -26.25 34.13
CA GLU A 154 10.17 -27.15 35.22
C GLU A 154 11.52 -27.84 34.92
N ARG A 155 11.70 -28.34 33.70
CA ARG A 155 12.95 -28.97 33.26
C ARG A 155 14.15 -28.02 33.30
N GLU A 156 13.94 -26.75 32.94
CA GLU A 156 14.98 -25.72 32.93
C GLU A 156 15.09 -24.96 34.27
N ASN A 157 14.25 -25.31 35.26
CA ASN A 157 14.14 -24.65 36.56
C ASN A 157 13.94 -23.11 36.45
N ILE A 158 13.03 -22.69 35.56
CA ILE A 158 12.72 -21.29 35.27
C ILE A 158 11.35 -20.93 35.86
N THR A 159 11.32 -19.87 36.68
CA THR A 159 10.06 -19.21 37.06
C THR A 159 9.76 -18.11 36.05
N ASN A 160 8.57 -18.13 35.44
CA ASN A 160 8.21 -17.25 34.32
C ASN A 160 7.13 -16.21 34.67
N ASN A 161 7.06 -15.83 35.94
CA ASN A 161 6.17 -14.75 36.36
C ASN A 161 6.68 -13.43 35.81
N ARG A 162 5.75 -12.53 35.52
CA ARG A 162 6.09 -11.16 35.17
C ARG A 162 6.63 -10.45 36.40
N ASP A 163 7.79 -9.82 36.26
CA ASP A 163 8.33 -8.93 37.27
C ASP A 163 7.90 -7.49 36.95
N HIS A 164 7.09 -6.91 37.83
CA HIS A 164 6.58 -5.54 37.74
C HIS A 164 7.54 -4.48 38.29
N HIS A 165 8.59 -4.90 38.99
CA HIS A 165 9.51 -4.01 39.71
C HIS A 165 10.92 -4.04 39.12
N HIS A 166 11.25 -5.04 38.32
CA HIS A 166 12.53 -5.11 37.63
C HIS A 166 12.47 -4.37 36.28
N ILE A 167 13.03 -3.16 36.29
CA ILE A 167 13.42 -2.42 35.09
C ILE A 167 14.95 -2.35 35.07
N GLU A 168 15.54 -2.56 33.89
CA GLU A 168 16.96 -2.28 33.71
C GLU A 168 17.24 -0.79 33.81
N SER A 169 18.37 -0.42 34.43
CA SER A 169 18.73 0.98 34.73
C SER A 169 18.52 1.94 33.56
N ASN A 170 18.85 1.52 32.33
CA ASN A 170 18.76 2.38 31.16
C ASN A 170 17.32 2.65 30.70
N LEU A 171 16.36 1.80 31.07
CA LEU A 171 14.94 2.05 30.85
C LEU A 171 14.33 2.92 31.95
N ALA A 172 14.91 2.89 33.17
CA ALA A 172 14.47 3.72 34.29
C ALA A 172 14.61 5.22 34.00
N ASP A 173 15.69 5.62 33.32
CA ASP A 173 15.92 7.02 32.94
C ASP A 173 14.84 7.54 31.98
N TYR A 174 14.36 6.68 31.08
CA TYR A 174 13.26 7.03 30.17
C TYR A 174 11.93 7.14 30.93
N THR A 175 11.61 6.14 31.76
CA THR A 175 10.33 6.09 32.50
C THR A 175 10.21 7.18 33.56
N ALA A 176 11.31 7.70 34.10
CA ALA A 176 11.31 8.81 35.05
C ALA A 176 10.65 10.09 34.51
N SER A 177 10.55 10.23 33.19
CA SER A 177 9.92 11.38 32.53
C SER A 177 8.46 11.15 32.10
N LEU A 178 7.92 9.96 32.29
CA LEU A 178 6.60 9.56 31.79
C LEU A 178 5.52 9.72 32.87
N SER A 179 4.34 10.18 32.45
CA SER A 179 3.15 10.25 33.31
C SER A 179 2.42 8.92 33.38
N HIS A 180 2.04 8.34 32.23
CA HIS A 180 1.37 7.05 32.15
C HIS A 180 2.15 6.05 31.32
N TYR A 181 2.50 4.93 31.94
CA TYR A 181 3.24 3.87 31.29
C TYR A 181 2.97 2.52 31.96
N ASN A 182 3.19 1.45 31.21
CA ASN A 182 3.20 0.08 31.71
C ASN A 182 4.61 -0.52 31.55
N MET A 183 5.10 -1.24 32.56
CA MET A 183 6.44 -1.83 32.55
C MET A 183 6.45 -3.28 33.02
N GLY A 184 7.46 -4.03 32.62
CA GLY A 184 7.72 -5.34 33.23
C GLY A 184 8.88 -6.07 32.57
N SER A 185 9.22 -7.21 33.13
CA SER A 185 10.15 -8.14 32.51
C SER A 185 9.69 -9.58 32.65
N ARG A 186 10.16 -10.42 31.72
CA ARG A 186 9.92 -11.87 31.74
C ARG A 186 11.21 -12.60 31.44
N THR A 187 11.30 -13.82 31.97
CA THR A 187 12.41 -14.75 31.69
C THR A 187 12.17 -15.55 30.41
N ARG A 188 10.90 -15.84 30.07
CA ARG A 188 10.51 -16.59 28.86
C ARG A 188 9.21 -16.04 28.23
N PRO A 189 9.27 -15.40 27.05
CA PRO A 189 10.46 -14.91 26.35
C PRO A 189 11.31 -13.98 27.25
N PRO A 190 12.65 -13.96 27.11
CA PRO A 190 13.48 -13.07 27.90
C PRO A 190 13.40 -11.64 27.35
N TYR A 191 12.87 -10.70 28.14
CA TYR A 191 12.88 -9.28 27.81
C TYR A 191 12.66 -8.37 29.04
N SER A 192 13.08 -7.11 28.88
CA SER A 192 12.63 -5.97 29.68
C SER A 192 11.79 -5.05 28.81
N PHE A 193 10.66 -4.56 29.32
CA PHE A 193 9.60 -3.93 28.53
C PHE A 193 9.13 -2.63 29.19
N VAL A 194 8.89 -1.62 28.35
CA VAL A 194 8.20 -0.38 28.70
C VAL A 194 7.21 -0.05 27.58
N TYR A 195 5.98 0.28 27.95
CA TYR A 195 4.99 0.88 27.07
C TYR A 195 4.62 2.26 27.59
N ASP A 196 5.07 3.28 26.88
CA ASP A 196 4.70 4.68 27.06
C ASP A 196 3.36 4.90 26.38
N ILE A 197 2.30 4.95 27.22
CA ILE A 197 0.91 5.00 26.79
C ILE A 197 0.62 6.36 26.17
N ASP A 198 1.11 7.44 26.79
CA ASP A 198 0.85 8.81 26.33
C ASP A 198 1.42 9.11 24.93
N ASN A 199 2.51 8.43 24.54
CA ASN A 199 3.16 8.63 23.24
C ASN A 199 2.98 7.48 22.24
N ASP A 200 2.27 6.43 22.65
CA ASP A 200 2.13 5.15 21.94
C ASP A 200 3.47 4.58 21.47
N VAL A 201 4.40 4.41 22.42
CA VAL A 201 5.74 3.88 22.17
C VAL A 201 5.99 2.66 23.03
N THR A 202 6.31 1.55 22.39
CA THR A 202 6.80 0.34 23.05
C THR A 202 8.31 0.26 22.91
N ILE A 203 9.00 0.00 24.02
CA ILE A 203 10.44 -0.27 24.08
C ILE A 203 10.64 -1.66 24.67
N ILE A 204 11.31 -2.53 23.92
CA ILE A 204 11.63 -3.90 24.34
C ILE A 204 13.13 -4.07 24.27
N LYS A 205 13.78 -4.34 25.42
CA LYS A 205 15.17 -4.78 25.46
C LYS A 205 15.22 -6.30 25.47
N SER A 206 15.76 -6.90 24.41
CA SER A 206 15.90 -8.36 24.32
C SER A 206 16.86 -8.80 23.22
N LYS A 207 17.96 -9.45 23.63
CA LYS A 207 18.90 -10.07 22.70
C LYS A 207 18.27 -11.16 21.85
N LYS A 208 17.39 -11.98 22.45
CA LYS A 208 16.76 -13.11 21.73
C LYS A 208 15.72 -12.64 20.72
N LEU A 209 14.86 -11.68 21.07
CA LEU A 209 13.85 -11.17 20.13
C LEU A 209 14.52 -10.42 18.97
N ILE A 210 15.63 -9.73 19.22
CA ILE A 210 16.37 -9.07 18.14
C ILE A 210 17.09 -10.07 17.27
N ALA A 211 17.72 -11.10 17.86
CA ALA A 211 18.30 -12.19 17.09
C ALA A 211 17.24 -12.83 16.17
N TYR A 212 16.02 -13.05 16.68
CA TYR A 212 14.89 -13.53 15.89
C TYR A 212 14.61 -12.62 14.69
N LEU A 213 14.40 -11.32 14.93
CA LEU A 213 14.10 -10.35 13.87
C LEU A 213 15.24 -10.25 12.85
N ARG A 214 16.51 -10.24 13.29
CA ARG A 214 17.68 -10.22 12.40
C ARG A 214 17.75 -11.48 11.53
N VAL A 215 17.48 -12.66 12.11
CA VAL A 215 17.44 -13.93 11.37
C VAL A 215 16.37 -13.89 10.29
N ILE A 216 15.14 -13.46 10.59
CA ILE A 216 14.08 -13.43 9.57
C ILE A 216 14.33 -12.35 8.51
N ILE A 217 14.86 -11.18 8.89
CA ILE A 217 15.25 -10.13 7.94
C ILE A 217 16.30 -10.67 6.96
N SER A 218 17.33 -11.35 7.48
CA SER A 218 18.41 -11.91 6.65
C SER A 218 17.93 -13.10 5.82
N LEU A 219 17.18 -14.04 6.40
CA LEU A 219 16.74 -15.26 5.75
C LEU A 219 15.81 -14.98 4.56
N PHE A 220 14.94 -13.99 4.70
CA PHE A 220 13.97 -13.61 3.66
C PHE A 220 14.43 -12.40 2.84
N ASN A 221 15.68 -11.96 2.99
CA ASN A 221 16.28 -10.82 2.28
C ASN A 221 15.37 -9.57 2.30
N TYR A 222 14.84 -9.23 3.47
CA TYR A 222 13.93 -8.11 3.62
C TYR A 222 14.67 -6.78 3.43
N SER A 223 14.51 -6.19 2.25
CA SER A 223 15.09 -4.91 1.87
C SER A 223 14.10 -4.15 0.99
N PRO A 224 13.06 -3.50 1.57
CA PRO A 224 12.09 -2.74 0.79
C PRO A 224 12.77 -1.66 -0.04
N GLN A 225 12.30 -1.46 -1.27
CA GLN A 225 12.75 -0.36 -2.09
C GLN A 225 12.37 0.96 -1.40
N LYS A 226 13.36 1.84 -1.29
CA LYS A 226 13.22 3.14 -0.64
C LYS A 226 13.12 4.26 -1.67
N ILE A 227 12.12 5.13 -1.54
CA ILE A 227 11.99 6.37 -2.29
C ILE A 227 11.92 7.51 -1.29
N THR A 228 12.81 8.49 -1.44
CA THR A 228 12.83 9.70 -0.60
C THR A 228 11.65 10.60 -0.95
N GLY A 229 10.75 10.80 0.02
CA GLY A 229 9.64 11.73 -0.07
C GLY A 229 10.01 13.14 0.38
N ILE A 230 8.99 13.89 0.81
CA ILE A 230 9.07 15.23 1.40
C ILE A 230 9.09 15.14 2.94
N ASN A 231 8.12 14.43 3.53
CA ASN A 231 7.94 14.31 4.97
C ASN A 231 8.49 13.00 5.54
N GLY A 232 8.87 12.07 4.68
CA GLY A 232 9.41 10.78 5.06
C GLY A 232 9.82 9.96 3.85
N ASP A 233 10.14 8.69 4.10
CA ASP A 233 10.51 7.75 3.06
C ASP A 233 9.33 6.83 2.72
N ILE A 234 9.10 6.62 1.42
CA ILE A 234 8.20 5.58 0.93
C ILE A 234 8.98 4.27 0.85
N LEU A 235 8.38 3.21 1.40
CA LEU A 235 8.94 1.86 1.42
C LEU A 235 8.03 0.92 0.63
N ILE A 236 8.58 0.28 -0.39
CA ILE A 236 7.86 -0.62 -1.29
C ILE A 236 8.44 -2.03 -1.16
N ASP A 237 7.58 -2.99 -0.80
CA ASP A 237 7.94 -4.41 -0.75
C ASP A 237 6.90 -5.20 -1.54
N SER A 238 7.25 -5.56 -2.78
CA SER A 238 6.32 -6.18 -3.74
C SER A 238 5.10 -5.28 -4.01
N TYR A 239 3.91 -5.70 -3.60
CA TYR A 239 2.65 -4.95 -3.74
C TYR A 239 2.27 -4.16 -2.47
N ILE A 240 3.11 -4.17 -1.44
CA ILE A 240 2.86 -3.44 -0.21
C ILE A 240 3.54 -2.08 -0.26
N TYR A 241 2.79 -1.04 0.07
CA TYR A 241 3.26 0.33 0.12
C TYR A 241 3.11 0.89 1.53
N ASN A 242 4.22 1.30 2.13
CA ASN A 242 4.23 1.93 3.45
C ASN A 242 4.96 3.27 3.41
N PHE A 243 4.73 4.08 4.43
CA PHE A 243 5.34 5.39 4.62
C PHE A 243 6.03 5.49 5.98
N CYS A 244 7.27 5.97 5.98
CA CYS A 244 8.10 6.11 7.16
C CYS A 244 8.42 7.60 7.40
N GLY A 245 7.60 8.26 8.21
CA GLY A 245 7.70 9.71 8.46
C GLY A 245 8.94 10.13 9.27
N TYR A 246 9.65 11.18 8.82
CA TYR A 246 10.86 11.68 9.48
C TYR A 246 10.62 12.16 10.92
N LYS A 247 9.44 12.69 11.22
CA LYS A 247 9.08 13.09 12.60
C LYS A 247 9.08 11.88 13.55
N SER A 248 8.54 10.75 13.10
CA SER A 248 8.51 9.50 13.89
C SER A 248 9.89 8.89 14.02
N LEU A 249 10.68 8.88 12.94
CA LEU A 249 12.07 8.43 12.96
C LEU A 249 12.92 9.24 13.96
N LYS A 250 12.82 10.57 13.93
CA LYS A 250 13.51 11.44 14.91
C LYS A 250 13.10 11.16 16.35
N LYS A 251 11.84 10.79 16.60
CA LYS A 251 11.38 10.40 17.95
C LYS A 251 12.03 9.08 18.38
N ILE A 252 11.99 8.06 17.53
CA ILE A 252 12.62 6.76 17.76
C ILE A 252 14.13 6.94 18.06
N GLU A 253 14.83 7.74 17.26
CA GLU A 253 16.25 8.03 17.47
C GLU A 253 16.52 8.73 18.81
N LYS A 254 15.65 9.65 19.24
CA LYS A 254 15.77 10.30 20.54
C LYS A 254 15.62 9.30 21.68
N ILE A 255 14.60 8.44 21.61
CA ILE A 255 14.36 7.39 22.61
C ILE A 255 15.57 6.46 22.68
N TYR A 256 16.05 6.01 21.52
CA TYR A 256 17.22 5.15 21.44
C TYR A 256 18.45 5.78 22.10
N LYS A 257 18.70 7.08 21.90
CA LYS A 257 19.79 7.81 22.55
C LYS A 257 19.66 7.91 24.08
N ILE A 258 18.44 7.82 24.61
CA ILE A 258 18.20 7.82 26.06
C ILE A 258 18.49 6.43 26.62
N VAL A 259 18.02 5.37 25.96
CA VAL A 259 18.10 4.00 26.49
C VAL A 259 19.40 3.25 26.12
N SER A 260 20.12 3.70 25.10
CA SER A 260 21.43 3.13 24.73
C SER A 260 22.57 4.00 25.23
N SER A 261 23.46 3.39 26.02
CA SER A 261 24.73 3.98 26.44
C SER A 261 25.82 3.91 25.36
N HIS A 262 25.57 3.22 24.25
CA HIS A 262 26.56 2.94 23.21
C HIS A 262 26.32 3.82 21.98
N LYS A 263 27.41 4.39 21.45
CA LYS A 263 27.43 5.21 20.23
C LYS A 263 27.72 4.37 18.97
N ASN A 264 27.31 3.10 18.95
CA ASN A 264 27.69 2.24 17.83
C ASN A 264 26.84 2.54 16.57
N ASP A 265 27.53 2.56 15.44
CA ASP A 265 26.98 2.73 14.09
C ASP A 265 26.37 1.43 13.54
N GLU A 266 25.67 0.65 14.37
CA GLU A 266 24.95 -0.51 13.85
C GLU A 266 23.86 -0.07 12.86
N ILE A 267 23.72 -0.86 11.79
CA ILE A 267 22.73 -0.64 10.74
C ILE A 267 21.34 -0.62 11.35
N ASN A 268 20.63 0.46 11.07
CA ASN A 268 19.30 0.65 11.59
C ASN A 268 18.26 -0.08 10.71
N HIS A 269 17.65 -1.15 11.22
CA HIS A 269 16.63 -1.89 10.50
C HIS A 269 15.23 -1.40 10.90
N PHE A 270 14.42 -1.04 9.91
CA PHE A 270 13.03 -0.64 10.10
C PHE A 270 12.10 -1.64 9.44
N ILE A 271 11.13 -2.11 10.20
CA ILE A 271 9.98 -2.88 9.71
C ILE A 271 8.77 -1.97 9.86
N VAL A 272 8.15 -1.60 8.74
CA VAL A 272 7.01 -0.68 8.73
C VAL A 272 5.74 -1.45 8.40
N LEU A 273 4.76 -1.29 9.28
CA LEU A 273 3.41 -1.87 9.23
C LEU A 273 2.39 -0.77 8.87
N GLU A 274 1.09 -1.05 8.93
CA GLU A 274 0.07 -0.06 8.60
C GLU A 274 -0.06 1.06 9.65
N ASN A 275 0.11 0.72 10.92
CA ASN A 275 0.00 1.67 12.02
C ASN A 275 1.19 1.63 13.00
N PHE A 276 2.31 1.02 12.60
CA PHE A 276 3.54 0.96 13.41
C PHE A 276 4.80 1.10 12.57
N ILE A 277 5.79 1.81 13.14
CA ILE A 277 7.19 1.73 12.71
C ILE A 277 7.96 0.98 13.80
N ILE A 278 8.51 -0.17 13.45
CA ILE A 278 9.32 -1.01 14.33
C ILE A 278 10.79 -0.81 13.99
N ASN A 279 11.53 -0.33 14.96
CA ASN A 279 12.97 -0.16 14.92
C ASN A 279 13.66 -1.35 15.58
N VAL A 280 14.64 -1.94 14.91
CA VAL A 280 15.45 -3.05 15.43
C VAL A 280 16.91 -2.61 15.42
N LYS A 281 17.46 -2.32 16.61
CA LYS A 281 18.83 -1.83 16.74
C LYS A 281 19.50 -2.32 18.02
N GLU A 282 20.70 -2.89 17.90
CA GLU A 282 21.48 -3.46 19.03
C GLU A 282 20.65 -4.41 19.91
N ASP A 283 20.44 -4.04 21.17
CA ASP A 283 19.69 -4.78 22.19
C ASP A 283 18.25 -4.26 22.36
N TYR A 284 17.82 -3.27 21.56
CA TYR A 284 16.50 -2.64 21.66
C TYR A 284 15.62 -2.81 20.41
N ILE A 285 14.34 -3.06 20.65
CA ILE A 285 13.25 -2.92 19.70
C ILE A 285 12.42 -1.73 20.16
N ILE A 286 12.25 -0.73 19.29
CA ILE A 286 11.40 0.43 19.58
C ILE A 286 10.28 0.45 18.54
N ALA A 287 9.05 0.17 18.97
CA ALA A 287 7.87 0.22 18.12
C ALA A 287 7.06 1.47 18.45
N LYS A 288 6.84 2.31 17.44
CA LYS A 288 6.02 3.52 17.58
C LYS A 288 4.74 3.38 16.78
N SER A 289 3.59 3.60 17.44
CA SER A 289 2.32 3.75 16.73
C SER A 289 2.30 5.06 15.95
N VAL A 290 1.95 4.96 14.67
CA VAL A 290 1.79 6.06 13.72
C VAL A 290 1.12 5.53 12.46
N SER A 291 0.28 6.33 11.80
CA SER A 291 -0.20 5.97 10.45
C SER A 291 0.97 5.89 9.47
N SER A 292 1.27 4.67 9.01
CA SER A 292 2.40 4.34 8.13
C SER A 292 2.00 3.42 6.98
N GLY A 293 0.70 3.19 6.82
CA GLY A 293 0.08 2.30 5.85
C GLY A 293 -0.17 2.93 4.48
N ILE A 294 -1.07 2.29 3.74
CA ILE A 294 -1.41 2.67 2.36
C ILE A 294 -1.93 4.11 2.24
N ASN A 295 -2.66 4.61 3.26
CA ASN A 295 -3.21 5.96 3.24
C ASN A 295 -2.10 7.01 3.39
N ALA A 296 -1.20 6.84 4.36
CA ALA A 296 -0.05 7.71 4.53
C ALA A 296 0.88 7.68 3.30
N PHE A 297 1.03 6.52 2.65
CA PHE A 297 1.72 6.43 1.36
C PHE A 297 1.06 7.26 0.26
N LYS A 298 -0.27 7.21 0.13
CA LYS A 298 -1.02 7.97 -0.90
C LYS A 298 -0.87 9.48 -0.70
N GLU A 299 -0.93 9.94 0.54
CA GLU A 299 -0.71 11.34 0.89
C GLU A 299 0.68 11.81 0.47
N GLU A 300 1.72 11.05 0.84
CA GLU A 300 3.09 11.39 0.49
C GLU A 300 3.35 11.32 -1.02
N LYS A 301 2.77 10.33 -1.70
CA LYS A 301 2.85 10.18 -3.16
C LYS A 301 2.29 11.42 -3.86
N GLU A 302 1.20 11.98 -3.36
CA GLU A 302 0.59 13.18 -3.93
C GLU A 302 1.48 14.43 -3.73
N LEU A 303 2.13 14.55 -2.57
CA LEU A 303 3.12 15.60 -2.32
C LEU A 303 4.33 15.50 -3.27
N ILE A 304 4.84 14.29 -3.51
CA ILE A 304 5.92 14.05 -4.47
C ILE A 304 5.47 14.42 -5.89
N ARG A 305 4.24 14.10 -6.29
CA ARG A 305 3.69 14.49 -7.59
C ARG A 305 3.67 16.01 -7.75
N GLN A 306 3.22 16.73 -6.73
CA GLN A 306 3.20 18.20 -6.72
C GLN A 306 4.62 18.78 -6.84
N ARG A 307 5.60 18.22 -6.11
CA ARG A 307 7.02 18.59 -6.24
C ARG A 307 7.53 18.39 -7.66
N HIS A 308 7.28 17.23 -8.26
CA HIS A 308 7.73 16.95 -9.64
C HIS A 308 7.07 17.87 -10.67
N ASN A 309 5.79 18.22 -10.48
CA ASN A 309 5.12 19.18 -11.36
C ASN A 309 5.75 20.57 -11.24
N LEU A 310 6.05 21.02 -10.02
CA LEU A 310 6.73 22.29 -9.78
C LEU A 310 8.14 22.28 -10.39
N GLU A 311 8.94 21.26 -10.11
CA GLU A 311 10.28 21.09 -10.68
C GLU A 311 10.22 21.08 -12.21
N SER A 312 9.26 20.37 -12.80
CA SER A 312 9.07 20.35 -14.25
C SER A 312 8.70 21.73 -14.79
N SER A 313 7.81 22.46 -14.12
CA SER A 313 7.43 23.82 -14.54
C SER A 313 8.57 24.84 -14.43
N VAL A 314 9.53 24.62 -13.54
CA VAL A 314 10.69 25.51 -13.33
C VAL A 314 11.85 25.15 -14.26
N LEU A 315 12.15 23.86 -14.41
CA LEU A 315 13.27 23.36 -15.22
C LEU A 315 12.93 23.32 -16.71
N PHE A 316 11.67 23.02 -17.03
CA PHE A 316 11.13 22.97 -18.38
C PHE A 316 9.90 23.86 -18.45
N PRO A 317 10.07 25.19 -18.26
CA PRO A 317 8.94 26.11 -18.35
C PRO A 317 8.31 25.91 -19.72
N ILE A 318 7.04 25.51 -19.74
CA ILE A 318 6.25 25.45 -20.97
C ILE A 318 6.25 26.88 -21.49
N PRO A 319 6.87 27.16 -22.65
CA PRO A 319 6.90 28.50 -23.18
C PRO A 319 5.45 28.94 -23.38
N VAL A 320 5.03 29.97 -22.66
CA VAL A 320 3.74 30.60 -22.91
C VAL A 320 3.91 31.39 -24.19
N PHE A 321 3.35 30.87 -25.28
CA PHE A 321 3.38 31.54 -26.57
C PHE A 321 2.26 32.56 -26.61
N GLU A 322 2.57 33.82 -26.34
CA GLU A 322 1.65 34.92 -26.62
C GLU A 322 1.76 35.32 -28.10
N TRP A 323 0.66 35.18 -28.84
CA TRP A 323 0.58 35.64 -30.22
C TRP A 323 0.60 37.18 -30.24
N ILE A 324 1.74 37.77 -30.60
CA ILE A 324 1.92 39.24 -30.69
C ILE A 324 1.04 39.85 -31.80
N ILE A 325 0.71 39.06 -32.82
CA ILE A 325 -0.11 39.44 -33.98
C ILE A 325 -1.15 38.32 -34.18
N ASN A 326 -2.38 38.68 -34.58
CA ASN A 326 -3.42 37.70 -34.94
C ASN A 326 -2.80 36.56 -35.77
N PRO A 327 -2.83 35.30 -35.27
CA PRO A 327 -2.21 34.19 -35.97
C PRO A 327 -2.89 34.02 -37.33
N CYS A 328 -2.08 34.02 -38.41
CA CYS A 328 -2.58 33.73 -39.75
C CYS A 328 -3.19 32.31 -39.76
N PRO A 329 -4.48 32.13 -40.06
CA PRO A 329 -5.15 30.83 -39.97
C PRO A 329 -4.41 29.71 -40.73
N ALA A 330 -3.93 30.01 -41.95
CA ALA A 330 -3.16 29.06 -42.75
C ALA A 330 -1.80 28.69 -42.13
N GLN A 331 -1.12 29.64 -41.46
CA GLN A 331 0.13 29.36 -40.76
C GLN A 331 -0.11 28.55 -39.48
N PHE A 332 -1.22 28.80 -38.79
CA PHE A 332 -1.63 28.05 -37.62
C PHE A 332 -1.97 26.60 -37.99
N GLU A 333 -2.76 26.38 -39.04
CA GLU A 333 -3.04 25.04 -39.60
C GLU A 333 -1.74 24.29 -39.95
N LEU A 334 -0.80 24.97 -40.62
CA LEU A 334 0.49 24.39 -40.96
C LEU A 334 1.34 24.06 -39.72
N LEU A 335 1.31 24.90 -38.70
CA LEU A 335 1.97 24.64 -37.42
C LEU A 335 1.38 23.39 -36.75
N ILE A 336 0.05 23.29 -36.66
CA ILE A 336 -0.64 22.13 -36.09
C ILE A 336 -0.30 20.86 -36.85
N LYS A 337 -0.33 20.91 -38.19
CA LYS A 337 0.12 19.80 -39.03
C LYS A 337 1.55 19.38 -38.69
N ASN A 338 2.48 20.32 -38.65
CA ASN A 338 3.90 20.03 -38.38
C ASN A 338 4.12 19.47 -36.97
N LEU A 339 3.32 19.88 -35.99
CA LEU A 339 3.36 19.34 -34.63
C LEU A 339 2.80 17.91 -34.57
N LEU A 340 1.67 17.65 -35.23
CA LEU A 340 1.08 16.31 -35.30
C LEU A 340 1.99 15.31 -36.02
N GLU A 341 2.69 15.73 -37.09
CA GLU A 341 3.64 14.87 -37.81
C GLU A 341 4.89 14.49 -36.99
N ARG A 342 5.13 15.13 -35.83
CA ARG A 342 6.20 14.74 -34.90
C ARG A 342 5.79 13.63 -33.94
N ASP A 343 4.50 13.35 -33.79
CA ASP A 343 4.03 12.26 -32.94
C ASP A 343 4.24 10.91 -33.66
N VAL A 344 4.96 9.99 -33.00
CA VAL A 344 5.30 8.66 -33.53
C VAL A 344 4.06 7.82 -33.90
N LYS A 345 2.91 8.11 -33.28
CA LYS A 345 1.64 7.41 -33.54
C LYS A 345 0.84 8.03 -34.68
N VAL A 346 1.13 9.26 -35.09
CA VAL A 346 0.47 9.88 -36.24
C VAL A 346 1.19 9.41 -37.49
N LYS A 347 0.51 8.60 -38.31
CA LYS A 347 1.09 8.05 -39.54
C LYS A 347 1.06 9.05 -40.68
N ARG A 348 0.04 9.92 -40.70
CA ARG A 348 -0.15 10.90 -41.76
C ARG A 348 -1.04 12.06 -41.32
N VAL A 349 -0.71 13.26 -41.79
CA VAL A 349 -1.58 14.43 -41.70
C VAL A 349 -1.69 15.08 -43.09
N ARG A 350 -2.92 15.37 -43.54
CA ARG A 350 -3.17 16.10 -44.80
C ARG A 350 -4.05 17.31 -44.53
N ILE A 351 -3.77 18.41 -45.24
CA ILE A 351 -4.65 19.59 -45.27
C ILE A 351 -5.80 19.30 -46.24
N ALA A 352 -7.03 19.63 -45.83
CA ALA A 352 -8.24 19.16 -46.46
C ALA A 352 -8.53 19.76 -47.87
N ALA A 353 -8.15 21.02 -48.13
CA ALA A 353 -8.27 21.64 -49.45
C ALA A 353 -7.37 22.90 -49.63
N PRO A 354 -7.00 23.27 -50.88
CA PRO A 354 -6.45 24.58 -51.19
C PRO A 354 -7.56 25.63 -51.37
N THR A 355 -7.66 26.58 -50.44
CA THR A 355 -8.29 27.94 -50.43
C THR A 355 -9.60 28.29 -51.18
N ASN A 356 -10.09 27.54 -52.18
CA ASN A 356 -11.20 27.93 -53.06
C ASN A 356 -12.35 26.91 -53.15
N GLN A 357 -12.44 25.94 -52.24
CA GLN A 357 -13.63 25.11 -52.04
C GLN A 357 -14.13 25.28 -50.61
N GLY A 358 -15.45 25.38 -50.41
CA GLY A 358 -16.02 25.50 -49.06
C GLY A 358 -15.65 24.28 -48.22
N ASP A 359 -14.85 24.48 -47.16
CA ASP A 359 -14.17 23.40 -46.43
C ASP A 359 -15.09 22.53 -45.55
N LYS A 360 -16.41 22.77 -45.55
CA LYS A 360 -17.43 22.03 -44.78
C LYS A 360 -17.01 21.68 -43.34
N GLY A 361 -16.17 22.52 -42.72
CA GLY A 361 -15.72 22.38 -41.34
C GLY A 361 -14.46 21.54 -41.09
N ARG A 362 -13.77 21.01 -42.12
CA ARG A 362 -12.50 20.28 -41.95
C ARG A 362 -11.30 21.09 -42.42
N ASP A 363 -10.26 21.14 -41.59
CA ASP A 363 -8.99 21.79 -41.94
C ASP A 363 -7.89 20.74 -42.15
N LEU A 364 -7.93 19.64 -41.37
CA LEU A 364 -6.97 18.54 -41.41
C LEU A 364 -7.66 17.17 -41.48
N ILE A 365 -6.97 16.20 -42.08
CA ILE A 365 -7.29 14.77 -42.01
C ILE A 365 -6.07 14.07 -41.42
N ILE A 366 -6.27 13.36 -40.30
CA ILE A 366 -5.21 12.76 -39.49
C ILE A 366 -5.41 11.24 -39.49
N GLU A 367 -4.40 10.47 -39.89
CA GLU A 367 -4.37 9.01 -39.75
C GLU A 367 -3.55 8.68 -38.49
N TRP A 368 -4.23 8.19 -37.44
CA TRP A 368 -3.66 8.01 -36.11
C TRP A 368 -3.67 6.53 -35.72
N GLU A 369 -2.51 6.00 -35.34
CA GLU A 369 -2.38 4.66 -34.78
C GLU A 369 -2.80 4.64 -33.30
N THR A 370 -3.78 3.79 -33.00
CA THR A 370 -4.27 3.54 -31.64
C THR A 370 -4.15 2.05 -31.31
N ILE A 371 -4.07 1.74 -30.02
CA ILE A 371 -3.99 0.37 -29.51
C ILE A 371 -5.28 0.11 -28.74
N ASP A 372 -6.06 -0.87 -29.18
CA ASP A 372 -7.25 -1.29 -28.44
C ASP A 372 -6.83 -2.13 -27.22
N LYS A 373 -7.02 -1.57 -26.03
CA LYS A 373 -6.67 -2.23 -24.75
C LYS A 373 -7.78 -3.14 -24.23
N ASN A 374 -8.97 -3.12 -24.84
CA ASN A 374 -10.16 -3.84 -24.38
C ASN A 374 -10.38 -5.16 -25.12
N HIS A 375 -9.72 -5.36 -26.26
CA HIS A 375 -9.75 -6.64 -26.96
C HIS A 375 -8.62 -7.55 -26.46
N GLY A 376 -8.96 -8.77 -26.03
CA GLY A 376 -7.98 -9.78 -25.70
C GLY A 376 -7.09 -10.06 -26.92
N PHE A 377 -5.76 -9.99 -26.74
CA PHE A 377 -4.79 -10.20 -27.80
C PHE A 377 -4.94 -11.62 -28.39
N ASN A 378 -5.61 -11.72 -29.53
CA ASN A 378 -5.72 -12.96 -30.29
C ASN A 378 -4.74 -12.87 -31.46
N GLY A 379 -3.83 -13.84 -31.61
CA GLY A 379 -2.66 -13.77 -32.52
C GLY A 379 -2.94 -13.61 -34.02
N ALA A 380 -4.19 -13.38 -34.42
CA ALA A 380 -4.63 -13.18 -35.79
C ALA A 380 -4.85 -11.69 -36.17
N VAL A 381 -4.92 -10.77 -35.20
CA VAL A 381 -5.17 -9.33 -35.46
C VAL A 381 -4.05 -8.49 -34.80
N PRO A 382 -3.40 -7.58 -35.55
CA PRO A 382 -2.43 -6.66 -34.97
C PRO A 382 -3.06 -5.81 -33.86
N PRO A 383 -2.37 -5.58 -32.72
CA PRO A 383 -2.92 -4.80 -31.61
C PRO A 383 -3.05 -3.31 -31.90
N ALA A 384 -2.41 -2.84 -32.98
CA ALA A 384 -2.44 -1.46 -33.44
C ALA A 384 -3.37 -1.33 -34.65
N GLN A 385 -4.31 -0.38 -34.58
CA GLN A 385 -5.22 -0.02 -35.65
C GLN A 385 -5.03 1.45 -36.03
N ILE A 386 -5.19 1.77 -37.32
CA ILE A 386 -5.13 3.15 -37.80
C ILE A 386 -6.57 3.66 -37.89
N ILE A 387 -6.86 4.74 -37.17
CA ILE A 387 -8.12 5.47 -37.21
C ILE A 387 -7.97 6.77 -37.99
N LYS A 388 -9.06 7.24 -38.57
CA LYS A 388 -9.14 8.50 -39.31
C LYS A 388 -9.81 9.56 -38.44
N VAL A 389 -9.10 10.65 -38.19
CA VAL A 389 -9.58 11.76 -37.35
C VAL A 389 -9.67 13.03 -38.18
N VAL A 390 -10.81 13.73 -38.11
CA VAL A 390 -10.97 15.04 -38.74
C VAL A 390 -10.46 16.13 -37.79
N GLY A 391 -9.54 16.95 -38.26
CA GLY A 391 -9.01 18.07 -37.52
C GLY A 391 -9.61 19.40 -37.96
N GLN A 392 -9.92 20.26 -36.99
CA GLN A 392 -10.29 21.65 -37.20
C GLN A 392 -9.35 22.56 -36.40
N CYS A 393 -8.86 23.62 -37.05
CA CYS A 393 -7.94 24.60 -36.48
C CYS A 393 -8.63 25.97 -36.42
N LYS A 394 -8.70 26.60 -35.24
CA LYS A 394 -9.22 27.96 -35.09
C LYS A 394 -8.16 28.88 -34.51
N ALA A 395 -7.67 29.76 -35.38
CA ALA A 395 -6.74 30.83 -35.04
C ALA A 395 -7.51 32.13 -34.73
N GLY A 396 -7.16 32.80 -33.63
CA GLY A 396 -7.67 34.13 -33.28
C GLY A 396 -7.37 34.51 -31.83
N ASN A 397 -7.73 35.74 -31.45
CA ASN A 397 -7.40 36.30 -30.12
C ASN A 397 -8.50 36.11 -29.06
N ALA A 398 -9.70 35.72 -29.48
CA ALA A 398 -10.85 35.53 -28.59
C ALA A 398 -11.14 34.05 -28.41
N SER A 399 -11.60 33.69 -27.21
CA SER A 399 -12.00 32.34 -26.88
C SER A 399 -12.93 31.72 -27.93
N VAL A 400 -12.75 30.43 -28.18
CA VAL A 400 -13.51 29.69 -29.19
C VAL A 400 -14.75 29.08 -28.54
N GLY A 401 -15.92 29.56 -28.95
CA GLY A 401 -17.21 29.08 -28.46
C GLY A 401 -17.91 28.15 -29.44
N LYS A 402 -19.02 27.54 -28.99
CA LYS A 402 -19.81 26.59 -29.79
C LYS A 402 -20.30 27.16 -31.12
N SER A 403 -20.58 28.46 -31.17
CA SER A 403 -20.97 29.15 -32.41
C SER A 403 -19.89 29.15 -33.50
N LYS A 404 -18.61 28.99 -33.13
CA LYS A 404 -17.47 28.92 -34.06
C LYS A 404 -17.11 27.48 -34.46
N VAL A 405 -17.66 26.49 -33.76
CA VAL A 405 -17.43 25.05 -33.96
C VAL A 405 -18.79 24.35 -34.03
N GLN A 406 -19.47 24.59 -35.16
CA GLN A 406 -20.80 24.06 -35.46
C GLN A 406 -20.68 22.64 -36.04
N ASP A 407 -21.72 21.83 -35.81
CA ASP A 407 -21.97 20.59 -36.56
C ASP A 407 -20.84 19.55 -36.57
N ILE A 408 -20.09 19.43 -35.46
CA ILE A 408 -18.99 18.46 -35.26
C ILE A 408 -19.40 17.04 -35.67
N ARG A 409 -20.61 16.62 -35.30
CA ARG A 409 -21.14 15.29 -35.63
C ARG A 409 -21.31 15.12 -37.13
N ASP A 410 -21.96 16.08 -37.78
CA ASP A 410 -22.19 16.05 -39.22
C ASP A 410 -20.86 16.07 -39.97
N THR A 411 -19.83 16.76 -39.46
CA THR A 411 -18.48 16.73 -40.02
C THR A 411 -17.82 15.36 -39.92
N ILE A 412 -17.96 14.67 -38.78
CA ILE A 412 -17.44 13.30 -38.60
C ILE A 412 -18.14 12.33 -39.56
N GLU A 413 -19.48 12.35 -39.57
CA GLU A 413 -20.30 11.47 -40.41
C GLU A 413 -20.10 11.74 -41.91
N HIS A 414 -20.04 13.01 -42.32
CA HIS A 414 -19.83 13.39 -43.72
C HIS A 414 -18.46 12.98 -44.26
N HIS A 415 -17.47 12.85 -43.39
CA HIS A 415 -16.11 12.47 -43.76
C HIS A 415 -15.74 11.03 -43.43
N ASP A 416 -16.68 10.23 -42.94
CA ASP A 416 -16.45 8.83 -42.55
C ASP A 416 -15.18 8.71 -41.69
N ALA A 417 -15.22 9.42 -40.55
CA ALA A 417 -14.11 9.53 -39.62
C ALA A 417 -14.46 8.90 -38.27
N ASP A 418 -13.44 8.39 -37.59
CA ASP A 418 -13.54 7.73 -36.28
C ASP A 418 -13.37 8.70 -35.10
N GLY A 419 -13.06 9.98 -35.39
CA GLY A 419 -12.80 10.95 -34.34
C GLY A 419 -12.71 12.39 -34.83
N PHE A 420 -12.66 13.31 -33.86
CA PHE A 420 -12.55 14.75 -34.10
C PHE A 420 -11.45 15.35 -33.23
N PHE A 421 -10.64 16.21 -33.84
CA PHE A 421 -9.54 16.92 -33.21
C PHE A 421 -9.73 18.42 -33.37
N LEU A 422 -9.71 19.15 -32.26
CA LEU A 422 -9.81 20.62 -32.28
C LEU A 422 -8.51 21.23 -31.76
N ALA A 423 -7.87 22.02 -32.62
CA ALA A 423 -6.75 22.88 -32.26
C ALA A 423 -7.19 24.34 -32.23
N VAL A 424 -6.86 25.03 -31.14
CA VAL A 424 -7.19 26.44 -30.95
C VAL A 424 -5.95 27.20 -30.50
N SER A 425 -5.77 28.43 -31.00
CA SER A 425 -4.65 29.30 -30.61
C SER A 425 -4.88 30.05 -29.29
N THR A 426 -6.02 29.80 -28.63
CA THR A 426 -6.49 30.38 -27.37
C THR A 426 -7.35 29.36 -26.64
N GLN A 427 -8.01 29.73 -25.55
CA GLN A 427 -8.91 28.83 -24.80
C GLN A 427 -10.27 28.57 -25.47
N ILE A 428 -10.81 27.36 -25.26
CA ILE A 428 -12.22 27.04 -25.56
C ILE A 428 -13.14 27.49 -24.41
N THR A 429 -14.38 27.87 -24.72
CA THR A 429 -15.36 28.23 -23.70
C THR A 429 -15.94 26.98 -23.02
N TYR A 430 -16.33 27.09 -21.75
CA TYR A 430 -16.97 26.00 -20.99
C TYR A 430 -18.12 25.26 -21.72
N PRO A 431 -19.08 25.93 -22.39
CA PRO A 431 -20.13 25.22 -23.14
C PRO A 431 -19.62 24.35 -24.30
N LEU A 432 -18.50 24.74 -24.92
CA LEU A 432 -17.87 23.94 -25.97
C LEU A 432 -17.19 22.70 -25.38
N THR A 433 -16.53 22.84 -24.22
CA THR A 433 -15.95 21.71 -23.47
C THR A 433 -17.01 20.67 -23.12
N GLU A 434 -18.13 21.07 -22.50
CA GLU A 434 -19.22 20.15 -22.18
C GLU A 434 -19.78 19.43 -23.42
N THR A 435 -19.85 20.13 -24.55
CA THR A 435 -20.35 19.55 -25.80
C THR A 435 -19.39 18.47 -26.32
N LEU A 436 -18.08 18.70 -26.26
CA LEU A 436 -17.07 17.74 -26.67
C LEU A 436 -17.04 16.52 -25.74
N GLU A 437 -17.21 16.71 -24.44
CA GLU A 437 -17.31 15.62 -23.46
C GLU A 437 -18.55 14.75 -23.68
N LYS A 438 -19.72 15.36 -23.93
CA LYS A 438 -20.96 14.63 -24.26
C LYS A 438 -20.83 13.81 -25.55
N LEU A 439 -20.12 14.33 -26.55
CA LEU A 439 -19.85 13.60 -27.79
C LEU A 439 -18.92 12.40 -27.56
N ASN A 440 -17.93 12.53 -26.68
CA ASN A 440 -17.02 11.44 -26.33
C ASN A 440 -17.77 10.29 -25.63
N GLN A 441 -18.64 10.60 -24.65
CA GLN A 441 -19.39 9.60 -23.89
C GLN A 441 -20.42 8.80 -24.72
N ASN A 442 -21.08 9.43 -25.68
CA ASN A 442 -22.18 8.80 -26.42
C ASN A 442 -21.73 7.91 -27.59
N PHE A 443 -20.47 8.01 -28.03
CA PHE A 443 -20.04 7.40 -29.31
C PHE A 443 -18.70 6.65 -29.25
N GLY A 444 -18.04 6.56 -28.08
CA GLY A 444 -16.75 5.87 -27.96
C GLY A 444 -15.64 6.50 -28.80
N LEU A 445 -15.79 7.77 -29.16
CA LEU A 445 -14.88 8.51 -30.03
C LEU A 445 -13.62 8.93 -29.26
N THR A 446 -12.45 8.81 -29.87
CA THR A 446 -11.22 9.36 -29.29
C THR A 446 -11.20 10.88 -29.48
N GLY A 447 -11.76 11.62 -28.53
CA GLY A 447 -11.72 13.08 -28.51
C GLY A 447 -10.43 13.61 -27.88
N GLY A 448 -9.63 14.34 -28.66
CA GLY A 448 -8.47 15.09 -28.17
C GLY A 448 -8.68 16.59 -28.37
N THR A 449 -8.48 17.38 -27.32
CA THR A 449 -8.41 18.84 -27.42
C THR A 449 -6.98 19.28 -27.14
N ALA A 450 -6.43 20.10 -28.03
CA ALA A 450 -5.12 20.71 -27.84
C ALA A 450 -5.29 22.23 -27.85
N THR A 451 -5.00 22.86 -26.72
CA THR A 451 -4.83 24.31 -26.62
C THR A 451 -3.34 24.59 -26.68
N ILE A 452 -2.90 25.43 -27.62
CA ILE A 452 -1.50 25.87 -27.76
C ILE A 452 -1.38 27.29 -27.23
#